data_AF-A0A967GF22-F1
#
_entry.id   AF-A0A967GF22-F1
#
_cell.length_a   1.000
_cell.length_b   1.000
_cell.length_c   1.000
_cell.angle_alpha   90.00
_cell.angle_beta   90.00
_cell.angle_gamma   90.00
#
_symmetry.space_group_name_H-M   'P 1'
#
loop_
_entity.id
_entity.type
_entity.pdbx_description
1 polymer ?
#
loop_
_entity_poly.entity_id
_entity_poly.type
_entity_poly.pdbx_seq_one_letter_code
_entity_poly.pdbx_strand_id
1 'polypeptide(L)' 'MKQNVTETVVNLIAVIVAVTDETPRLLIVNQGEASTPGHTALALPNGPFEPTSHPSLES' A
#
# COMPACT_ATOMS: atom_id res chain seq x y z
N MET A 1 -35.30 0.84 -0.69
CA MET A 1 -34.28 -0.15 -0.28
C MET A 1 -32.91 0.48 -0.52
N LYS A 2 -32.14 0.77 0.54
CA LYS A 2 -30.75 1.21 0.38
C LYS A 2 -29.91 -0.03 0.09
N GLN A 3 -29.38 -0.15 -1.13
CA GLN A 3 -28.38 -1.16 -1.43
C GLN A 3 -27.15 -0.85 -0.57
N ASN A 4 -26.81 -1.74 0.36
CA ASN A 4 -25.49 -1.73 0.98
C ASN A 4 -24.50 -2.17 -0.09
N VAL A 5 -23.98 -1.21 -0.85
CA VAL A 5 -22.87 -1.47 -1.76
C VAL A 5 -21.68 -1.84 -0.88
N THR A 6 -21.22 -3.10 -0.97
CA THR A 6 -19.98 -3.52 -0.34
C THR A 6 -18.85 -2.74 -1.02
N GLU A 7 -18.33 -1.74 -0.32
CA GLU A 7 -17.23 -0.92 -0.79
C GLU A 7 -15.99 -1.82 -0.95
N THR A 8 -15.57 -2.05 -2.19
CA THR A 8 -14.37 -2.84 -2.49
C THR A 8 -13.16 -1.96 -2.22
N VAL A 9 -12.47 -2.21 -1.11
CA VAL A 9 -11.22 -1.53 -0.79
C VAL A 9 -10.09 -2.23 -1.55
N VAL A 10 -9.51 -1.54 -2.53
CA VAL A 10 -8.29 -1.99 -3.20
C VAL A 10 -7.11 -1.44 -2.41
N ASN A 11 -6.13 -2.27 -2.05
CA ASN A 11 -4.90 -1.81 -1.42
C ASN A 11 -3.78 -1.85 -2.46
N LEU A 12 -3.09 -0.72 -2.68
CA LEU A 12 -1.92 -0.69 -3.54
C LEU A 12 -0.66 -0.88 -2.70
N ILE A 13 0.29 -1.63 -3.25
CA ILE A 13 1.62 -1.81 -2.69
C ILE A 13 2.62 -1.26 -3.71
N ALA A 14 3.52 -0.40 -3.26
CA ALA A 14 4.59 0.15 -4.08
C ALA A 14 5.94 -0.47 -3.71
N VAL A 15 6.72 -0.86 -4.72
CA VAL A 15 8.12 -1.25 -4.56
C VAL A 15 8.98 -0.13 -5.12
N ILE A 16 9.60 0.64 -4.22
CA ILE A 16 10.47 1.76 -4.61
C ILE A 16 11.91 1.34 -4.38
N VAL A 17 12.69 1.30 -5.47
CA VAL A 17 14.11 0.98 -5.47
C VAL A 17 14.90 2.27 -5.68
N ALA A 18 15.83 2.56 -4.78
CA ALA A 18 16.80 3.63 -4.94
C ALA A 18 18.21 3.02 -4.96
N VAL A 19 19.12 3.56 -5.77
CA VAL A 19 20.53 3.18 -5.75
C VAL A 19 21.28 4.25 -4.98
N THR A 20 21.88 3.87 -3.85
CA THR A 20 22.79 4.75 -3.09
C THR A 20 24.08 4.00 -2.83
N ASP A 21 25.22 4.65 -2.99
CA ASP A 21 26.54 4.03 -2.82
C ASP A 21 26.71 2.77 -3.67
N GLU A 22 26.27 2.84 -4.94
CA GLU A 22 26.24 1.72 -5.90
C GLU A 22 25.44 0.48 -5.44
N THR A 23 24.70 0.60 -4.35
CA THR A 23 23.94 -0.49 -3.75
C THR A 23 22.44 -0.23 -3.90
N PRO A 24 21.64 -1.16 -4.45
CA PRO A 24 20.21 -1.04 -4.51
C PRO A 24 19.60 -1.18 -3.11
N ARG A 25 18.69 -0.27 -2.78
CA ARG A 25 17.96 -0.22 -1.50
C ARG A 25 16.47 -0.09 -1.76
N LEU A 26 15.67 -0.71 -0.89
CA LEU A 26 14.22 -0.59 -0.90
C LEU A 26 13.77 0.47 0.10
N LEU A 27 12.79 1.28 -0.28
CA LEU A 27 12.08 2.12 0.69
C LEU A 27 11.21 1.23 1.57
N ILE A 28 11.47 1.26 2.87
CA ILE A 28 10.68 0.59 3.90
C ILE A 28 10.10 1.67 4.81
N VAL A 29 8.79 1.59 5.08
CA VAL A 29 8.09 2.52 5.97
C VAL A 29 7.82 1.86 7.32
N ASN A 30 7.88 2.65 8.38
CA ASN A 30 7.42 2.24 9.70
C ASN A 30 5.91 2.53 9.81
N GLN A 31 5.10 1.49 9.94
CA GLN A 31 3.63 1.57 10.02
C GLN A 31 3.12 1.61 11.48
N GLY A 32 4.02 1.77 12.45
CA GLY A 32 3.69 1.82 13.88
C GLY A 32 3.81 0.47 14.56
N GLU A 33 3.22 0.36 15.75
CA GLU A 33 3.24 -0.90 16.51
C GLU A 33 2.36 -1.96 15.85
N ALA A 34 2.84 -3.21 15.87
CA ALA A 34 2.09 -4.35 15.35
C ALA A 34 0.78 -4.53 16.15
N SER A 35 -0.31 -4.00 15.61
CA SER A 35 -1.63 -4.00 16.25
C SER A 35 -2.38 -5.32 16.07
N THR A 36 -1.91 -6.21 15.19
CA THR A 36 -2.51 -7.51 14.91
C THR A 36 -1.45 -8.58 14.63
N PRO A 37 -1.73 -9.87 14.93
CA PRO A 37 -0.84 -10.98 14.59
C PRO A 37 -0.58 -11.03 13.08
N GLY A 38 0.69 -11.02 12.68
CA GLY A 38 1.10 -11.01 11.27
C GLY A 38 1.35 -9.61 10.68
N HIS A 39 1.07 -8.54 11.42
CA HIS A 39 1.51 -7.20 11.04
C HIS A 39 2.95 -6.98 11.48
N THR A 40 3.83 -6.62 10.54
CA THR A 40 5.19 -6.17 10.87
C THR A 40 5.19 -4.65 10.97
N ALA A 41 5.91 -4.10 11.95
CA ALA A 41 6.07 -2.64 12.11
C ALA A 41 6.75 -1.99 10.88
N LEU A 42 7.53 -2.78 10.14
CA LEU A 42 8.20 -2.37 8.91
C LEU A 42 7.52 -3.05 7.72
N ALA A 43 7.18 -2.27 6.69
CA ALA A 43 6.50 -2.78 5.50
C ALA A 43 6.89 -1.98 4.24
N LEU A 44 6.52 -2.53 3.08
CA LEU A 44 6.50 -1.76 1.84
C LEU A 44 5.43 -0.66 1.93
N PRO A 45 5.66 0.51 1.31
CA PRO A 45 4.63 1.54 1.20
C PRO A 45 3.35 0.96 0.62
N ASN A 46 2.25 1.08 1.36
CA ASN A 46 0.94 0.63 0.91
C ASN A 46 -0.15 1.55 1.46
N GLY A 47 -1.30 1.55 0.78
CA GLY A 47 -2.43 2.38 1.17
C GLY A 47 -3.67 2.16 0.31
N PRO A 48 -4.84 2.62 0.81
CA PRO A 48 -6.09 2.45 0.10
C PRO A 48 -6.04 3.14 -1.25
N PHE A 49 -6.55 2.43 -2.25
CA PHE A 49 -6.77 2.93 -3.58
C PHE A 49 -8.27 2.96 -3.86
N GLU A 50 -8.73 4.13 -4.29
CA GLU A 50 -10.09 4.36 -4.68
C GLU A 50 -10.12 4.51 -6.21
N PRO A 51 -10.58 3.49 -6.95
CA PRO A 51 -10.56 3.51 -8.42
C PRO A 51 -11.37 4.66 -9.04
N THR A 52 -12.42 5.11 -8.34
CA THR A 52 -13.31 6.19 -8.78
C THR A 52 -12.64 7.56 -8.74
N SER A 53 -11.67 7.78 -7.85
CA SER A 53 -10.89 9.02 -7.78
C SER A 53 -9.59 8.96 -8.59
N HIS A 54 -9.18 7.77 -9.03
CA HIS A 54 -7.93 7.54 -9.76
C HIS A 54 -8.14 6.61 -10.97
N PRO A 55 -8.68 7.12 -12.10
CA PRO A 55 -9.10 6.30 -13.24
C PRO A 55 -7.96 5.63 -14.03
N SER A 56 -6.69 5.99 -13.78
CA SER A 56 -5.54 5.44 -14.50
C SER A 56 -4.65 4.58 -13.59
N LEU A 57 -5.13 3.39 -13.22
CA LEU A 57 -4.25 2.23 -13.11
C LEU A 57 -4.45 1.45 -14.40
N GLU A 58 -3.58 1.65 -15.39
CA GLU A 58 -3.69 0.92 -16.64
C GLU A 58 -3.50 -0.59 -16.39
N SER A 59 -4.38 -1.38 -17.02
CA SER A 59 -4.41 -2.85 -16.98
C SER A 59 -3.53 -3.46 -18.06
#